data_AF-A0A0L6TZP8-F1
#
_entry.id   AF-A0A0L6TZP8-F1
#
_cell.length_a   1.000
_cell.length_b   1.000
_cell.length_c   1.000
_cell.angle_alpha   90.00
_cell.angle_beta   90.00
_cell.angle_gamma   90.00
#
_symmetry.space_group_name_H-M   'P 1'
#
loop_
_entity.id
_entity.type
_entity.pdbx_description
1 polymer ?
#
loop_
_entity_poly.entity_id
_entity_poly.type
_entity_poly.pdbx_seq_one_letter_code
_entity_poly.pdbx_strand_id
1 'polypeptide(L)'
;MSIIKNTIESYKYIYPVEKEYPLEVIVNNTIYSERLKLCHSKDEQAAVEASRSELEALHQLLVLPDDQDSHFYLLLHEDLFNDTNAYAQTIPYEYTRVIDFAACQEKYAIKNMRADSFPDSDCFEFLSQVRACFRGFSLYYNLTSIENKAAIFSYLCGMVPNYEEALSHDVTANMESLAAFYGQRLAISAYVNFELSLPDYLNHHPVHDLLILLDANINNADIFENYDRISEAYSNFVLKKTKILLANNPKCGHNHK
;
A
#
# COMPACT_ATOMS: atom_id res chain seq x y z
N MET A 1 21.89 -7.99 17.94
CA MET A 1 20.46 -7.60 17.82
C MET A 1 20.09 -7.79 16.35
N SER A 2 18.97 -8.45 16.03
CA SER A 2 18.61 -8.75 14.62
C SER A 2 18.32 -7.46 13.85
N ILE A 3 18.75 -7.40 12.58
CA ILE A 3 18.53 -6.25 11.68
C ILE A 3 17.03 -5.93 11.55
N ILE A 4 16.19 -6.97 11.50
CA ILE A 4 14.72 -6.86 11.46
C ILE A 4 14.21 -6.14 12.71
N LYS A 5 14.70 -6.55 13.89
CA LYS A 5 14.30 -5.95 15.17
C LYS A 5 14.68 -4.47 15.22
N ASN A 6 15.89 -4.13 14.80
CA ASN A 6 16.34 -2.74 14.74
C ASN A 6 15.47 -1.89 13.79
N THR A 7 15.08 -2.43 12.63
CA THR A 7 14.21 -1.73 11.67
C THR A 7 12.81 -1.49 12.24
N ILE A 8 12.20 -2.50 12.89
CA ILE A 8 10.89 -2.36 13.54
C ILE A 8 10.95 -1.37 14.71
N GLU A 9 12.00 -1.42 15.52
CA GLU A 9 12.20 -0.46 16.62
C GLU A 9 12.38 0.97 16.09
N SER A 10 13.12 1.14 15.00
CA SER A 10 13.28 2.45 14.32
C SER A 10 11.95 2.96 13.78
N TYR A 11 11.14 2.07 13.19
CA TYR A 11 9.79 2.41 12.76
C TYR A 11 8.94 2.90 13.94
N LYS A 12 8.87 2.13 15.04
CA LYS A 12 8.09 2.44 16.24
C LYS A 12 8.55 3.75 16.91
N TYR A 13 9.82 4.12 16.75
CA TYR A 13 10.34 5.40 17.25
C TYR A 13 9.82 6.61 16.47
N ILE A 14 9.64 6.47 15.15
CA ILE A 14 9.21 7.58 14.28
C ILE A 14 7.68 7.66 14.19
N TYR A 15 7.01 6.52 14.05
CA TYR A 15 5.57 6.45 13.89
C TYR A 15 4.94 5.88 15.16
N PRO A 16 4.01 6.61 15.80
CA PRO A 16 3.29 6.10 16.95
C PRO A 16 2.57 4.81 16.59
N VAL A 17 2.84 3.75 17.36
CA VAL A 17 2.13 2.48 17.28
C VAL A 17 1.42 2.27 18.61
N GLU A 18 0.08 2.18 18.58
CA GLU A 18 -0.73 2.17 19.80
C GLU A 18 -0.60 0.89 20.62
N LYS A 19 -0.26 -0.23 19.97
CA LYS A 19 -0.08 -1.54 20.59
C LYS A 19 0.81 -2.44 19.75
N GLU A 20 1.24 -3.56 20.34
CA GLU A 20 1.99 -4.56 19.58
C GLU A 20 1.05 -5.45 18.77
N TYR A 21 1.43 -5.66 17.51
CA TYR A 21 0.77 -6.57 16.59
C TYR A 21 1.61 -7.84 16.45
N PRO A 22 1.01 -9.04 16.46
CA PRO A 22 1.72 -10.31 16.44
C PRO A 22 2.30 -10.59 15.05
N LEU A 23 3.42 -9.94 14.73
CA LEU A 23 4.16 -10.12 13.48
C LEU A 23 5.36 -11.04 13.69
N GLU A 24 5.43 -12.11 12.91
CA GLU A 24 6.63 -12.92 12.73
C GLU A 24 7.25 -12.64 11.35
N VAL A 25 8.56 -12.43 11.31
CA VAL A 25 9.30 -12.20 10.06
C VAL A 25 10.15 -13.43 9.77
N ILE A 26 9.89 -14.08 8.63
CA ILE A 26 10.58 -15.29 8.20
C ILE A 26 11.42 -14.94 6.97
N VAL A 27 12.73 -15.08 7.08
CA VAL A 27 13.67 -14.90 5.96
C VAL A 27 14.04 -16.26 5.40
N ASN A 28 13.88 -16.44 4.09
CA ASN A 28 14.12 -17.72 3.42
C ASN A 28 14.49 -17.54 1.95
N ASN A 29 14.77 -18.64 1.26
CA ASN A 29 15.13 -18.68 -0.15
C ASN A 29 13.91 -18.99 -1.03
N THR A 30 12.76 -19.30 -0.43
CA THR A 30 11.53 -19.57 -1.18
C THR A 30 10.32 -19.06 -0.41
N ILE A 31 9.60 -18.10 -0.98
CA ILE A 31 8.32 -17.63 -0.43
C ILE A 31 7.27 -18.74 -0.51
N TYR A 32 7.24 -19.48 -1.62
CA TYR A 32 6.30 -20.57 -1.84
C TYR A 32 6.32 -21.64 -0.74
N SER A 33 7.51 -22.14 -0.35
CA SER A 33 7.58 -23.24 0.62
C SER A 33 7.16 -22.80 2.02
N GLU A 34 7.49 -21.57 2.43
CA GLU A 34 7.03 -21.02 3.70
C GLU A 34 5.53 -20.74 3.67
N ARG A 35 5.01 -20.20 2.56
CA ARG A 35 3.56 -19.96 2.40
C ARG A 35 2.75 -21.26 2.51
N LEU A 36 3.27 -22.38 1.97
CA LEU A 36 2.63 -23.69 2.02
C LEU A 36 2.55 -24.26 3.44
N LYS A 37 3.55 -24.00 4.29
CA LYS A 37 3.55 -24.43 5.71
C LYS A 37 2.51 -23.69 6.55
N LEU A 38 2.14 -22.48 6.12
CA LEU A 38 1.17 -21.62 6.79
C LEU A 38 -0.28 -21.89 6.36
N CYS A 39 -0.53 -22.93 5.55
CA CYS A 39 -1.88 -23.30 5.17
C CYS A 39 -2.58 -24.10 6.28
N HIS A 40 -3.83 -23.75 6.58
CA HIS A 40 -4.65 -24.39 7.62
C HIS A 40 -5.77 -25.27 7.04
N SER A 41 -6.00 -25.19 5.72
CA SER A 41 -7.01 -26.00 5.03
C SER A 41 -6.49 -26.60 3.73
N LYS A 42 -7.15 -27.66 3.25
CA LYS A 42 -6.84 -28.28 1.95
C LYS A 42 -7.14 -27.35 0.78
N ASP A 43 -8.19 -26.55 0.88
CA ASP A 43 -8.58 -25.62 -0.18
C ASP A 43 -7.54 -24.49 -0.30
N GLU A 44 -7.05 -23.97 0.83
CA GLU A 44 -5.96 -23.02 0.86
C GLU A 44 -4.66 -23.63 0.33
N GLN A 45 -4.34 -24.87 0.73
CA GLN A 45 -3.18 -25.59 0.21
C GLN A 45 -3.26 -25.72 -1.32
N ALA A 46 -4.41 -26.12 -1.86
CA ALA A 46 -4.61 -26.24 -3.30
C ALA A 46 -4.47 -24.89 -4.03
N ALA A 47 -4.97 -23.80 -3.43
CA ALA A 47 -4.81 -22.45 -3.98
C ALA A 47 -3.33 -22.01 -3.99
N VAL A 48 -2.59 -22.24 -2.90
CA VAL A 48 -1.16 -21.94 -2.82
C VAL A 48 -0.35 -22.77 -3.82
N GLU A 49 -0.65 -24.06 -3.94
CA GLU A 49 -0.02 -24.95 -4.93
C GLU A 49 -0.29 -24.48 -6.37
N ALA A 50 -1.51 -24.00 -6.65
CA ALA A 50 -1.87 -23.45 -7.96
C ALA A 50 -1.13 -22.15 -8.31
N SER A 51 -0.83 -21.30 -7.31
CA SER A 51 -0.09 -20.04 -7.45
C SER A 51 1.43 -20.18 -7.30
N ARG A 52 1.98 -21.40 -7.41
CA ARG A 52 3.41 -21.65 -7.18
C ARG A 52 4.33 -20.74 -7.99
N SER A 53 4.11 -20.61 -9.29
CA SER A 53 4.98 -19.80 -10.16
C SER A 53 4.97 -18.31 -9.82
N GLU A 54 3.82 -17.81 -9.35
CA GLU A 54 3.70 -16.42 -8.90
C GLU A 54 4.48 -16.24 -7.60
N LEU A 55 4.29 -17.13 -6.63
CA LEU A 55 4.96 -17.08 -5.33
C LEU A 55 6.48 -17.28 -5.44
N GLU A 56 6.95 -18.10 -6.36
CA GLU A 56 8.39 -18.27 -6.62
C GLU A 56 9.04 -17.03 -7.26
N ALA A 57 8.26 -16.14 -7.88
CA ALA A 57 8.73 -14.88 -8.44
C ALA A 57 8.69 -13.70 -7.44
N LEU A 58 8.09 -13.88 -6.26
CA LEU A 58 7.99 -12.85 -5.24
C LEU A 58 9.26 -12.77 -4.37
N HIS A 59 9.67 -11.55 -4.03
CA HIS A 59 10.69 -11.31 -3.02
C HIS A 59 10.10 -11.09 -1.62
N GLN A 60 8.81 -10.79 -1.50
CA GLN A 60 8.14 -10.59 -0.22
C GLN A 60 6.67 -11.03 -0.31
N LEU A 61 6.12 -11.46 0.83
CA LEU A 61 4.68 -11.71 0.98
C LEU A 61 4.27 -11.48 2.44
N LEU A 62 3.28 -10.62 2.65
CA LEU A 62 2.56 -10.53 3.91
C LEU A 62 1.42 -11.56 3.92
N VAL A 63 1.49 -12.52 4.83
CA VAL A 63 0.42 -13.49 5.08
C VAL A 63 -0.41 -13.00 6.26
N LEU A 64 -1.69 -12.83 6.01
CA LEU A 64 -2.67 -12.31 6.96
C LEU A 64 -3.10 -13.38 7.98
N PRO A 65 -3.60 -13.01 9.17
CA PRO A 65 -4.18 -13.95 10.12
C PRO A 65 -5.47 -14.59 9.59
N ASP A 66 -5.81 -15.76 10.14
CA ASP A 66 -7.08 -16.43 9.91
C ASP A 66 -7.79 -16.81 11.22
N ASP A 67 -8.82 -17.64 11.14
CA ASP A 67 -9.61 -18.07 12.30
C ASP A 67 -8.88 -19.06 13.22
N GLN A 68 -7.77 -19.65 12.78
CA GLN A 68 -6.96 -20.60 13.54
C GLN A 68 -5.66 -19.99 14.05
N ASP A 69 -5.12 -18.99 13.35
CA ASP A 69 -3.88 -18.32 13.69
C ASP A 69 -4.00 -16.80 13.58
N SER A 70 -3.84 -16.13 14.72
CA SER A 70 -3.90 -14.68 14.83
C SER A 70 -2.61 -13.96 14.43
N HIS A 71 -1.57 -14.67 14.00
CA HIS A 71 -0.30 -14.06 13.61
C HIS A 71 -0.32 -13.53 12.17
N PHE A 72 0.36 -12.40 12.01
CA PHE A 72 0.84 -11.95 10.72
C PHE A 72 2.20 -12.57 10.45
N TYR A 73 2.42 -13.06 9.24
CA TYR A 73 3.73 -13.54 8.81
C TYR A 73 4.24 -12.71 7.64
N LEU A 74 5.38 -12.06 7.82
CA LEU A 74 6.10 -11.42 6.72
C LEU A 74 7.18 -12.37 6.22
N LEU A 75 6.92 -12.95 5.04
CA LEU A 75 7.86 -13.81 4.34
C LEU A 75 8.77 -12.93 3.47
N LEU A 76 10.07 -13.03 3.65
CA LEU A 76 11.08 -12.28 2.90
C LEU A 76 12.06 -13.22 2.22
N HIS A 77 12.32 -12.97 0.95
CA HIS A 77 13.40 -13.62 0.23
C HIS A 77 14.75 -13.06 0.71
N GLU A 78 15.74 -13.93 0.92
CA GLU A 78 17.06 -13.52 1.45
C GLU A 78 17.78 -12.50 0.57
N ASP A 79 17.53 -12.50 -0.73
CA ASP A 79 18.10 -11.53 -1.68
C ASP A 79 17.78 -10.07 -1.34
N LEU A 80 16.68 -9.79 -0.63
CA LEU A 80 16.37 -8.42 -0.16
C LEU A 80 17.41 -7.86 0.83
N PHE A 81 18.22 -8.74 1.43
CA PHE A 81 19.31 -8.37 2.32
C PHE A 81 20.66 -8.26 1.58
N ASN A 82 20.75 -8.86 0.38
CA ASN A 82 21.90 -8.76 -0.50
C ASN A 82 21.84 -7.51 -1.39
N ASP A 83 20.63 -7.06 -1.74
CA ASP A 83 20.39 -5.81 -2.46
C ASP A 83 20.38 -4.60 -1.51
N THR A 84 20.82 -3.46 -2.04
CA THR A 84 21.17 -2.19 -1.36
C THR A 84 20.13 -1.71 -0.35
N ASN A 85 20.14 -2.29 0.85
CA ASN A 85 19.19 -2.03 1.93
C ASN A 85 17.70 -2.12 1.51
N ALA A 86 17.34 -2.98 0.54
CA ALA A 86 15.95 -3.12 0.09
C ALA A 86 15.02 -3.52 1.26
N TYR A 87 15.50 -4.38 2.16
CA TYR A 87 14.81 -4.73 3.40
C TYR A 87 14.44 -3.51 4.27
N ALA A 88 15.21 -2.42 4.22
CA ALA A 88 15.00 -1.22 5.04
C ALA A 88 13.80 -0.40 4.57
N GLN A 89 13.32 -0.63 3.35
CA GLN A 89 12.06 -0.11 2.84
C GLN A 89 10.93 -1.13 3.01
N THR A 90 11.18 -2.40 2.66
CA THR A 90 10.18 -3.48 2.68
C THR A 90 9.60 -3.73 4.07
N ILE A 91 10.43 -3.85 5.11
CA ILE A 91 9.94 -4.18 6.46
C ILE A 91 9.03 -3.06 6.99
N PRO A 92 9.40 -1.77 6.95
CA PRO A 92 8.52 -0.66 7.33
C PRO A 92 7.23 -0.58 6.52
N TYR A 93 7.30 -0.85 5.22
CA TYR A 93 6.15 -0.87 4.32
C TYR A 93 5.15 -1.92 4.79
N GLU A 94 5.57 -3.19 4.93
CA GLU A 94 4.67 -4.27 5.33
C GLU A 94 4.24 -4.15 6.79
N TYR A 95 5.09 -3.62 7.67
CA TYR A 95 4.71 -3.38 9.05
C TYR A 95 3.60 -2.32 9.18
N THR A 96 3.58 -1.32 8.30
CA THR A 96 2.45 -0.38 8.20
C THR A 96 1.17 -1.11 7.81
N ARG A 97 1.23 -1.99 6.81
CA ARG A 97 0.06 -2.78 6.40
C ARG A 97 -0.43 -3.69 7.52
N VAL A 98 0.46 -4.31 8.29
CA VAL A 98 0.10 -5.11 9.47
C VAL A 98 -0.73 -4.30 10.47
N ILE A 99 -0.29 -3.08 10.80
CA ILE A 99 -1.01 -2.18 11.72
C ILE A 99 -2.41 -1.89 11.17
N ASP A 100 -2.48 -1.54 9.90
CA ASP A 100 -3.71 -1.11 9.23
C ASP A 100 -4.72 -2.26 9.12
N PHE A 101 -4.23 -3.43 8.74
CA PHE A 101 -5.03 -4.64 8.65
C PHE A 101 -5.53 -5.11 10.02
N ALA A 102 -4.71 -5.01 11.07
CA ALA A 102 -5.15 -5.35 12.41
C ALA A 102 -6.22 -4.37 12.93
N ALA A 103 -6.08 -3.07 12.65
CA ALA A 103 -7.14 -2.10 12.93
C ALA A 103 -8.43 -2.46 12.15
N CYS A 104 -8.30 -2.88 10.89
CA CYS A 104 -9.43 -3.29 10.05
C CYS A 104 -10.16 -4.49 10.64
N GLN A 105 -9.38 -5.49 11.06
CA GLN A 105 -9.87 -6.68 11.73
C GLN A 105 -10.74 -6.33 12.94
N GLU A 106 -10.29 -5.39 13.75
CA GLU A 106 -11.01 -4.95 14.94
C GLU A 106 -12.26 -4.14 14.62
N LYS A 107 -12.16 -3.17 13.70
CA LYS A 107 -13.29 -2.31 13.30
C LYS A 107 -14.45 -3.12 12.73
N TYR A 108 -14.14 -4.07 11.86
CA TYR A 108 -15.16 -4.87 11.16
C TYR A 108 -15.40 -6.25 11.81
N ALA A 109 -14.74 -6.54 12.93
CA ALA A 109 -14.80 -7.83 13.64
C ALA A 109 -14.52 -9.04 12.70
N ILE A 110 -13.55 -8.88 11.80
CA ILE A 110 -13.16 -9.90 10.82
C ILE A 110 -12.45 -11.04 11.55
N LYS A 111 -12.90 -12.28 11.34
CA LYS A 111 -12.29 -13.45 12.00
C LYS A 111 -11.23 -14.08 11.12
N ASN A 112 -11.50 -14.16 9.82
CA ASN A 112 -10.57 -14.73 8.86
C ASN A 112 -10.25 -13.70 7.79
N MET A 113 -9.13 -12.97 7.95
CA MET A 113 -8.74 -11.95 6.97
C MET A 113 -8.22 -12.52 5.64
N ARG A 114 -8.00 -13.83 5.56
CA ARG A 114 -7.64 -14.49 4.29
C ARG A 114 -8.87 -14.76 3.40
N ALA A 115 -10.08 -14.78 3.97
CA ALA A 115 -11.28 -15.21 3.27
C ALA A 115 -12.46 -14.23 3.37
N ASP A 116 -12.58 -13.53 4.50
CA ASP A 116 -13.71 -12.63 4.76
C ASP A 116 -13.57 -11.34 3.93
N SER A 117 -14.72 -10.80 3.53
CA SER A 117 -14.81 -9.48 2.89
C SER A 117 -15.36 -8.45 3.87
N PHE A 118 -15.06 -7.18 3.64
CA PHE A 118 -15.56 -6.08 4.46
C PHE A 118 -15.99 -4.88 3.60
N PRO A 119 -16.91 -4.02 4.10
CA PRO A 119 -17.33 -2.83 3.39
C PRO A 119 -16.17 -1.89 3.09
N ASP A 120 -16.23 -1.21 1.93
CA ASP A 120 -15.25 -0.22 1.49
C ASP A 120 -13.81 -0.76 1.37
N SER A 121 -13.64 -2.06 1.08
CA SER A 121 -12.34 -2.72 0.91
C SER A 121 -11.41 -1.97 -0.04
N ASP A 122 -11.95 -1.44 -1.14
CA ASP A 122 -11.15 -0.73 -2.14
C ASP A 122 -10.57 0.58 -1.59
N CYS A 123 -11.34 1.32 -0.78
CA CYS A 123 -10.86 2.54 -0.14
C CYS A 123 -9.82 2.21 0.94
N PHE A 124 -10.05 1.15 1.72
CA PHE A 124 -9.11 0.70 2.73
C PHE A 124 -7.78 0.29 2.12
N GLU A 125 -7.78 -0.57 1.10
CA GLU A 125 -6.57 -1.02 0.41
C GLU A 125 -5.82 0.17 -0.19
N PHE A 126 -6.55 1.10 -0.82
CA PHE A 126 -5.95 2.32 -1.35
C PHE A 126 -5.27 3.15 -0.25
N LEU A 127 -5.95 3.43 0.86
CA LEU A 127 -5.39 4.22 1.97
C LEU A 127 -4.19 3.51 2.63
N SER A 128 -4.32 2.21 2.89
CA SER A 128 -3.27 1.36 3.44
C SER A 128 -2.03 1.37 2.55
N GLN A 129 -2.22 1.28 1.24
CA GLN A 129 -1.14 1.36 0.25
C GLN A 129 -0.43 2.71 0.27
N VAL A 130 -1.16 3.83 0.29
CA VAL A 130 -0.56 5.17 0.36
C VAL A 130 0.26 5.30 1.66
N ARG A 131 -0.28 4.85 2.80
CA ARG A 131 0.40 4.92 4.11
C ARG A 131 1.65 4.05 4.16
N ALA A 132 1.56 2.82 3.64
CA ALA A 132 2.68 1.89 3.57
C ALA A 132 3.82 2.44 2.70
N CYS A 133 3.51 2.97 1.51
CA CYS A 133 4.50 3.65 0.68
C CYS A 133 5.08 4.86 1.41
N PHE A 134 4.25 5.75 1.94
CA PHE A 134 4.72 6.93 2.65
C PHE A 134 5.70 6.59 3.78
N ARG A 135 5.29 5.75 4.72
CA ARG A 135 6.11 5.42 5.89
C ARG A 135 7.35 4.60 5.52
N GLY A 136 7.20 3.68 4.58
CA GLY A 136 8.30 2.82 4.13
C GLY A 136 9.40 3.58 3.44
N PHE A 137 9.05 4.45 2.49
CA PHE A 137 10.03 5.29 1.80
C PHE A 137 10.62 6.37 2.71
N SER A 138 9.81 6.98 3.59
CA SER A 138 10.34 7.96 4.56
C SER A 138 11.39 7.35 5.49
N LEU A 139 11.18 6.12 5.98
CA LEU A 139 12.20 5.46 6.80
C LEU A 139 13.42 5.07 5.97
N TYR A 140 13.23 4.55 4.76
CA TYR A 140 14.32 4.22 3.84
C TYR A 140 15.22 5.44 3.57
N TYR A 141 14.65 6.60 3.22
CA TYR A 141 15.42 7.82 2.96
C TYR A 141 16.19 8.32 4.19
N ASN A 142 15.58 8.22 5.37
CA ASN A 142 16.22 8.59 6.63
C ASN A 142 17.36 7.64 7.01
N LEU A 143 17.18 6.33 6.82
CA LEU A 143 18.17 5.30 7.19
C LEU A 143 19.34 5.22 6.22
N THR A 144 19.09 5.40 4.93
CA THR A 144 20.13 5.34 3.90
C THR A 144 20.91 6.64 3.76
N SER A 145 20.54 7.69 4.52
CA SER A 145 21.17 9.01 4.53
C SER A 145 21.58 9.39 3.11
N ILE A 146 20.61 9.47 2.20
CA ILE A 146 20.88 9.94 0.85
C ILE A 146 21.23 11.42 0.99
N GLU A 147 22.49 11.69 1.31
CA GLU A 147 23.09 13.03 1.49
C GLU A 147 23.00 13.83 0.19
N ASN A 148 22.77 13.12 -0.92
CA ASN A 148 22.71 13.70 -2.23
C ASN A 148 21.26 14.02 -2.61
N LYS A 149 20.75 15.19 -2.19
CA LYS A 149 19.47 15.74 -2.65
C LYS A 149 19.32 15.68 -4.17
N ALA A 150 20.43 15.81 -4.91
CA ALA A 150 20.45 15.67 -6.37
C ALA A 150 20.20 14.23 -6.85
N ALA A 151 20.62 13.20 -6.11
CA ALA A 151 20.33 11.80 -6.42
C ALA A 151 18.85 11.48 -6.17
N ILE A 152 18.24 12.00 -5.10
CA ILE A 152 16.79 11.88 -4.87
C ILE A 152 16.00 12.60 -5.95
N PHE A 153 16.42 13.81 -6.32
CA PHE A 153 15.79 14.56 -7.40
C PHE A 153 15.93 13.85 -8.76
N SER A 154 17.08 13.27 -9.05
CA SER A 154 17.31 12.46 -10.26
C SER A 154 16.49 11.17 -10.26
N TYR A 155 16.35 10.51 -9.11
CA TYR A 155 15.50 9.33 -8.93
C TYR A 155 14.03 9.69 -9.17
N LEU A 156 13.55 10.77 -8.55
CA LEU A 156 12.22 11.35 -8.78
C LEU A 156 11.97 11.61 -10.28
N CYS A 157 12.86 12.38 -10.92
CA CYS A 157 12.73 12.69 -12.34
C CYS A 157 12.74 11.44 -13.23
N GLY A 158 13.42 10.37 -12.82
CA GLY A 158 13.41 9.08 -13.51
C GLY A 158 12.12 8.27 -13.29
N MET A 159 11.41 8.50 -12.18
CA MET A 159 10.13 7.84 -11.91
C MET A 159 8.93 8.58 -12.48
N VAL A 160 9.02 9.91 -12.65
CA VAL A 160 7.94 10.73 -13.23
C VAL A 160 7.40 10.15 -14.54
N PRO A 161 8.21 9.73 -15.53
CA PRO A 161 7.70 9.15 -16.78
C PRO A 161 6.88 7.86 -16.58
N ASN A 162 7.33 6.97 -15.70
CA ASN A 162 6.62 5.72 -15.40
C ASN A 162 5.27 6.00 -14.73
N TYR A 163 5.23 7.01 -13.87
CA TYR A 163 4.00 7.45 -13.24
C TYR A 163 3.11 8.23 -14.19
N GLU A 164 3.67 9.08 -15.04
CA GLU A 164 2.91 9.79 -16.07
C GLU A 164 2.27 8.82 -17.06
N GLU A 165 2.95 7.74 -17.45
CA GLU A 165 2.35 6.69 -18.27
C GLU A 165 1.16 6.03 -17.54
N ALA A 166 1.30 5.68 -16.27
CA ALA A 166 0.21 5.08 -15.48
C ALA A 166 -0.94 6.05 -15.17
N LEU A 167 -0.65 7.33 -14.95
CA LEU A 167 -1.58 8.35 -14.44
C LEU A 167 -2.16 9.25 -15.54
N SER A 168 -1.58 9.27 -16.74
CA SER A 168 -2.15 9.95 -17.92
C SER A 168 -3.35 9.20 -18.52
N HIS A 169 -3.53 7.94 -18.14
CA HIS A 169 -4.67 7.11 -18.50
C HIS A 169 -5.78 7.22 -17.42
N ASP A 170 -6.81 6.39 -17.53
CA ASP A 170 -7.91 6.34 -16.58
C ASP A 170 -7.43 6.06 -15.15
N VAL A 171 -7.28 7.10 -14.34
CA VAL A 171 -6.71 7.04 -12.98
C VAL A 171 -7.48 6.07 -12.07
N THR A 172 -8.80 5.94 -12.26
CA THR A 172 -9.60 4.99 -11.47
C THR A 172 -9.36 3.53 -11.85
N ALA A 173 -8.83 3.24 -13.04
CA ALA A 173 -8.40 1.89 -13.42
C ALA A 173 -7.00 1.56 -12.85
N ASN A 174 -6.29 2.56 -12.34
CA ASN A 174 -4.91 2.45 -11.85
C ASN A 174 -4.78 2.95 -10.41
N MET A 175 -5.76 2.65 -9.55
CA MET A 175 -5.80 3.12 -8.15
C MET A 175 -4.59 2.65 -7.34
N GLU A 176 -4.12 1.43 -7.58
CA GLU A 176 -2.91 0.90 -6.92
C GLU A 176 -1.67 1.71 -7.32
N SER A 177 -1.48 2.00 -8.61
CA SER A 177 -0.37 2.81 -9.11
C SER A 177 -0.45 4.25 -8.59
N LEU A 178 -1.66 4.82 -8.51
CA LEU A 178 -1.90 6.13 -7.90
C LEU A 178 -1.52 6.11 -6.41
N ALA A 179 -1.92 5.09 -5.66
CA ALA A 179 -1.62 4.98 -4.24
C ALA A 179 -0.11 4.92 -4.00
N ALA A 180 0.59 4.08 -4.77
CA ALA A 180 2.04 3.94 -4.69
C ALA A 180 2.76 5.25 -5.04
N PHE A 181 2.37 5.90 -6.13
CA PHE A 181 2.89 7.22 -6.53
C PHE A 181 2.71 8.26 -5.43
N TYR A 182 1.48 8.39 -4.93
CA TYR A 182 1.14 9.46 -4.01
C TYR A 182 1.83 9.27 -2.66
N GLY A 183 1.90 8.04 -2.15
CA GLY A 183 2.64 7.72 -0.93
C GLY A 183 4.14 8.05 -1.05
N GLN A 184 4.75 7.71 -2.20
CA GLN A 184 6.16 8.07 -2.47
C GLN A 184 6.36 9.59 -2.58
N ARG A 185 5.47 10.31 -3.28
CA ARG A 185 5.52 11.77 -3.36
C ARG A 185 5.49 12.42 -1.97
N LEU A 186 4.61 11.95 -1.09
CA LEU A 186 4.51 12.42 0.29
C LEU A 186 5.81 12.17 1.07
N ALA A 187 6.40 10.97 0.92
CA ALA A 187 7.61 10.59 1.65
C ALA A 187 8.78 11.50 1.29
N ILE A 188 8.90 11.80 0.01
CA ILE A 188 9.96 12.65 -0.52
C ILE A 188 9.72 14.10 -0.10
N SER A 189 8.50 14.60 -0.21
CA SER A 189 8.14 15.97 0.24
C SER A 189 8.54 16.18 1.70
N ALA A 190 8.26 15.19 2.55
CA ALA A 190 8.65 15.20 3.95
C ALA A 190 10.18 15.17 4.15
N TYR A 191 10.92 14.41 3.35
CA TYR A 191 12.38 14.28 3.45
C TYR A 191 13.15 15.52 2.96
N VAL A 192 12.80 16.05 1.77
CA VAL A 192 13.55 17.18 1.17
C VAL A 192 13.17 18.53 1.77
N ASN A 193 12.09 18.59 2.56
CA ASN A 193 11.51 19.80 3.14
C ASN A 193 11.24 20.89 2.07
N PHE A 194 10.71 20.45 0.92
CA PHE A 194 10.32 21.30 -0.20
C PHE A 194 8.97 20.82 -0.75
N GLU A 195 8.12 21.76 -1.16
CA GLU A 195 6.80 21.46 -1.68
C GLU A 195 6.90 20.87 -3.10
N LEU A 196 6.68 19.56 -3.21
CA LEU A 196 6.55 18.91 -4.52
C LEU A 196 5.12 19.05 -5.01
N SER A 197 4.91 19.97 -5.95
CA SER A 197 3.64 20.17 -6.61
C SER A 197 3.17 18.89 -7.30
N LEU A 198 1.87 18.58 -7.18
CA LEU A 198 1.25 17.57 -8.02
C LEU A 198 1.28 17.99 -9.49
N PRO A 199 1.40 17.04 -10.44
CA PRO A 199 1.19 17.34 -11.86
C PRO A 199 -0.12 18.07 -12.12
N ASP A 200 -0.11 19.07 -12.99
CA ASP A 200 -1.27 19.96 -13.22
C ASP A 200 -2.55 19.22 -13.59
N TYR A 201 -2.45 18.12 -14.34
CA TYR A 201 -3.61 17.32 -14.69
C TYR A 201 -4.27 16.70 -13.45
N LEU A 202 -3.52 16.29 -12.43
CA LEU A 202 -4.07 15.80 -11.17
C LEU A 202 -4.69 16.93 -10.34
N ASN A 203 -4.13 18.14 -10.37
CA ASN A 203 -4.69 19.31 -9.68
C ASN A 203 -6.08 19.69 -10.20
N HIS A 204 -6.36 19.45 -11.47
CA HIS A 204 -7.66 19.73 -12.10
C HIS A 204 -8.55 18.48 -12.21
N HIS A 205 -8.07 17.31 -11.76
CA HIS A 205 -8.81 16.06 -11.84
C HIS A 205 -9.70 15.87 -10.60
N PRO A 206 -10.87 15.20 -10.71
CA PRO A 206 -11.73 14.93 -9.56
C PRO A 206 -11.10 14.14 -8.41
N VAL A 207 -9.93 13.53 -8.64
CA VAL A 207 -9.15 12.83 -7.60
C VAL A 207 -8.45 13.80 -6.63
N HIS A 208 -8.28 15.07 -7.02
CA HIS A 208 -7.55 16.06 -6.22
C HIS A 208 -8.08 16.20 -4.79
N ASP A 209 -9.41 16.24 -4.63
CA ASP A 209 -10.06 16.35 -3.32
C ASP A 209 -9.68 15.16 -2.40
N LEU A 210 -9.63 13.96 -2.96
CA LEU A 210 -9.20 12.75 -2.26
C LEU A 210 -7.72 12.89 -1.86
N LEU A 211 -6.85 13.32 -2.77
CA LEU A 211 -5.42 13.47 -2.50
C LEU A 211 -5.16 14.49 -1.38
N ILE A 212 -5.84 15.64 -1.36
CA ILE A 212 -5.71 16.63 -0.28
C ILE A 212 -6.10 16.03 1.08
N LEU A 213 -7.20 15.26 1.13
CA LEU A 213 -7.63 14.62 2.37
C LEU A 213 -6.60 13.60 2.86
N LEU A 214 -5.94 12.87 1.95
CA LEU A 214 -4.88 11.94 2.32
C LEU A 214 -3.67 12.67 2.89
N ASP A 215 -3.20 13.75 2.26
CA ASP A 215 -2.04 14.53 2.73
C ASP A 215 -2.20 14.95 4.21
N ALA A 216 -3.39 15.45 4.55
CA ALA A 216 -3.70 15.90 5.90
C ALA A 216 -3.81 14.78 6.94
N ASN A 217 -3.95 13.52 6.53
CA ASN A 217 -4.26 12.39 7.42
C ASN A 217 -3.26 11.24 7.35
N ILE A 218 -2.26 11.28 6.44
CA ILE A 218 -1.38 10.14 6.19
C ILE A 218 -0.55 9.72 7.40
N ASN A 219 -0.26 10.70 8.27
CA ASN A 219 0.53 10.52 9.49
C ASN A 219 -0.29 10.08 10.71
N ASN A 220 -1.62 10.00 10.61
CA ASN A 220 -2.47 9.58 11.72
C ASN A 220 -2.04 8.20 12.24
N ALA A 221 -2.16 7.98 13.56
CA ALA A 221 -1.75 6.73 14.19
C ALA A 221 -2.65 5.57 13.70
N ASP A 222 -3.96 5.79 13.73
CA ASP A 222 -4.98 4.87 13.25
C ASP A 222 -5.35 5.17 11.79
N ILE A 223 -5.48 4.12 10.97
CA ILE A 223 -5.99 4.22 9.60
C ILE A 223 -7.44 4.73 9.56
N PHE A 224 -8.20 4.52 10.63
CA PHE A 224 -9.60 4.90 10.69
C PHE A 224 -9.87 6.32 11.16
N GLU A 225 -8.82 7.04 11.58
CA GLU A 225 -8.94 8.46 11.89
C GLU A 225 -9.30 9.24 10.62
N ASN A 226 -10.48 9.85 10.60
CA ASN A 226 -11.09 10.54 9.45
C ASN A 226 -11.44 9.64 8.24
N TYR A 227 -11.45 8.31 8.40
CA TYR A 227 -11.72 7.37 7.31
C TYR A 227 -13.06 7.58 6.63
N ASP A 228 -14.13 7.89 7.37
CA ASP A 228 -15.45 8.06 6.75
C ASP A 228 -15.45 9.22 5.73
N ARG A 229 -14.71 10.30 6.01
CA ARG A 229 -14.54 11.43 5.09
C ARG A 229 -13.68 11.05 3.87
N ILE A 230 -12.65 10.24 4.10
CA ILE A 230 -11.79 9.72 3.02
C ILE A 230 -12.57 8.75 2.13
N SER A 231 -13.35 7.85 2.72
CA SER A 231 -14.22 6.89 2.01
C SER A 231 -15.31 7.61 1.21
N GLU A 232 -15.89 8.68 1.75
CA GLU A 232 -16.83 9.52 1.00
C GLU A 232 -16.15 10.18 -0.22
N ALA A 233 -14.94 10.75 -0.05
CA ALA A 233 -14.19 11.36 -1.14
C ALA A 233 -13.76 10.33 -2.21
N TYR A 234 -13.32 9.15 -1.77
CA TYR A 234 -12.99 8.01 -2.61
C TYR A 234 -14.20 7.56 -3.44
N SER A 235 -15.32 7.31 -2.76
CA SER A 235 -16.58 6.92 -3.41
C SER A 235 -17.06 7.99 -4.39
N ASN A 236 -16.99 9.27 -4.01
CA ASN A 236 -17.35 10.38 -4.88
C ASN A 236 -16.46 10.44 -6.13
N PHE A 237 -15.16 10.18 -5.99
CA PHE A 237 -14.25 10.11 -7.12
C PHE A 237 -14.62 8.98 -8.09
N VAL A 238 -14.82 7.77 -7.57
CA VAL A 238 -15.23 6.59 -8.36
C VAL A 238 -16.60 6.82 -9.03
N LEU A 239 -17.57 7.41 -8.32
CA LEU A 239 -18.94 7.65 -8.82
C LEU A 239 -19.05 8.84 -9.80
N LYS A 240 -18.29 9.93 -9.60
CA LYS A 240 -18.27 11.09 -10.52
C LYS A 240 -17.82 10.65 -11.92
N LYS A 241 -16.94 9.65 -12.02
CA LYS A 241 -16.56 9.02 -13.29
C LYS A 241 -17.70 8.28 -13.97
N THR A 242 -18.51 7.50 -13.23
CA THR A 242 -19.66 6.77 -13.80
C THR A 242 -20.60 7.73 -14.53
N LYS A 243 -20.82 8.93 -13.97
CA LYS A 243 -21.65 9.96 -14.59
C LYS A 243 -21.01 10.61 -15.83
N ILE A 244 -19.70 10.87 -15.82
CA ILE A 244 -18.98 11.44 -16.97
C ILE A 244 -18.90 10.44 -18.14
N LEU A 245 -18.64 9.16 -17.86
CA LEU A 245 -18.65 8.10 -18.89
C LEU A 245 -20.04 7.85 -19.48
N LEU A 246 -21.10 7.88 -18.66
CA LEU A 246 -22.48 7.75 -19.13
C LEU A 246 -22.96 8.98 -19.93
N ALA A 247 -22.47 10.18 -19.61
CA ALA A 247 -22.78 11.40 -20.34
C ALA A 247 -22.12 11.45 -21.73
N ASN A 248 -20.94 10.85 -21.89
CA ASN A 248 -20.21 10.79 -23.16
C ASN A 248 -20.60 9.62 -24.07
N ASN A 249 -21.54 8.77 -23.65
CA ASN A 249 -22.09 7.68 -24.44
C ASN A 249 -23.59 7.91 -24.67
N PRO A 250 -24.00 8.83 -25.57
CA PRO A 250 -25.40 8.99 -25.89
C PRO A 250 -25.89 7.67 -26.49
N LYS A 251 -26.84 7.02 -25.82
CA LYS A 251 -27.62 5.92 -26.43
C LYS A 251 -28.15 6.44 -27.76
N CYS A 252 -27.62 5.93 -28.87
CA CYS A 252 -28.18 6.14 -30.19
C CYS A 252 -29.64 5.68 -30.14
N GLY A 253 -30.56 6.63 -30.10
CA GLY A 253 -31.99 6.37 -30.15
C GLY A 253 -32.36 5.90 -31.55
N HIS A 254 -32.30 4.59 -31.78
CA HIS A 254 -33.02 4.00 -32.90
C HIS A 254 -34.51 4.03 -32.59
N ASN A 255 -35.16 5.13 -32.94
CA ASN A 255 -36.60 5.17 -33.15
C ASN A 255 -36.89 4.35 -34.41
N HIS A 256 -37.27 3.08 -34.24
CA HIS A 256 -37.97 2.34 -35.29
C HIS A 256 -39.40 2.89 -35.38
N LYS A 257 -39.66 3.63 -36.45
CA LYS A 257 -41.01 3.78 -37.02
C LYS A 257 -41.22 2.71 -38.06
#